data_AF-A0AAN5KU57-F1
#
_entry.id   AF-A0AAN5KU57-F1
#
_cell.length_a   1.000
_cell.length_b   1.000
_cell.length_c   1.000
_cell.angle_alpha   90.00
_cell.angle_beta   90.00
_cell.angle_gamma   90.00
#
_symmetry.space_group_name_H-M   'P 1'
#
loop_
_entity.id
_entity.type
_entity.pdbx_description
1 polymer ?
#
loop_
_entity_poly.entity_id
_entity_poly.type
_entity_poly.pdbx_seq_one_letter_code
_entity_poly.pdbx_strand_id
1 'polypeptide(L)'
;MGIDIYITERLHNIILTAVFAFIVVSFADSLDLPAYALKRLLNHKMNNAVTAGYIMKDVERLRKPMQQVANFIHQHMMFSLDE
;
A
#
# COMPACT_ATOMS: atom_id res chain seq x y z
N MET A 1 -4.84 30.87 14.67
CA MET A 1 -5.27 30.52 13.30
C MET A 1 -4.26 29.65 12.56
N GLY A 2 -2.94 29.92 12.61
CA GLY A 2 -1.94 29.10 11.88
C GLY A 2 -1.62 27.71 12.47
N ILE A 3 -1.72 27.53 13.80
CA ILE A 3 -1.45 26.23 14.46
C ILE A 3 -2.57 25.21 14.17
N ASP A 4 -3.83 25.64 14.16
CA ASP A 4 -4.99 24.80 13.84
C ASP A 4 -4.91 24.23 12.42
N ILE A 5 -4.52 25.06 11.46
CA ILE A 5 -4.36 24.65 10.06
C ILE A 5 -3.20 23.65 9.95
N TYR A 6 -2.05 23.93 10.59
CA TYR A 6 -0.92 23.01 10.60
C TYR A 6 -1.26 21.64 11.21
N ILE A 7 -1.97 21.62 12.34
CA ILE A 7 -2.41 20.38 12.99
C ILE A 7 -3.39 19.63 12.10
N THR A 8 -4.34 20.32 11.47
CA THR A 8 -5.30 19.72 10.53
C THR A 8 -4.60 19.10 9.33
N GLU A 9 -3.65 19.80 8.71
CA GLU A 9 -2.86 19.28 7.59
C GLU A 9 -2.01 18.07 8.00
N ARG A 10 -1.41 18.10 9.20
CA ARG A 10 -0.63 16.97 9.73
C ARG A 10 -1.51 15.76 10.01
N LEU A 11 -2.68 15.96 10.61
CA LEU A 11 -3.67 14.90 10.83
C LEU A 11 -4.18 14.33 9.51
N HIS A 12 -4.51 15.17 8.53
CA HIS A 12 -4.93 14.73 7.21
C HIS A 12 -3.84 13.88 6.56
N ASN A 13 -2.57 14.32 6.57
CA ASN A 13 -1.48 13.55 5.99
C ASN A 13 -1.25 12.20 6.69
N ILE A 14 -1.35 12.16 8.02
CA ILE A 14 -1.24 10.92 8.81
C ILE A 14 -2.39 9.97 8.48
N ILE A 15 -3.63 10.48 8.47
CA ILE A 15 -4.83 9.70 8.16
C ILE A 15 -4.77 9.20 6.73
N LEU A 16 -4.43 10.06 5.76
CA LEU A 16 -4.31 9.68 4.35
C LEU A 16 -3.27 8.56 4.16
N THR A 17 -2.10 8.70 4.79
CA THR A 17 -1.05 7.68 4.72
C THR A 17 -1.49 6.36 5.35
N ALA A 18 -2.13 6.41 6.52
CA ALA A 18 -2.58 5.22 7.24
C ALA A 18 -3.75 4.52 6.51
N VAL A 19 -4.72 5.28 6.03
CA VAL A 19 -5.87 4.79 5.26
C VAL A 19 -5.39 4.18 3.95
N PHE A 20 -4.47 4.82 3.24
CA PHE A 20 -3.90 4.27 2.01
C PHE A 20 -3.18 2.94 2.27
N ALA A 21 -2.34 2.85 3.30
CA ALA A 21 -1.67 1.61 3.68
C ALA A 21 -2.66 0.49 4.05
N PHE A 22 -3.71 0.82 4.80
CA PHE A 22 -4.78 -0.12 5.18
C PHE A 22 -5.57 -0.63 3.96
N ILE A 23 -5.88 0.25 3.01
CA ILE A 23 -6.56 -0.09 1.75
C ILE A 23 -5.70 -1.05 0.92
N VAL A 24 -4.40 -0.77 0.79
CA VAL A 24 -3.47 -1.64 0.06
C VAL A 24 -3.36 -3.02 0.71
N VAL A 25 -3.34 -3.11 2.04
CA VAL A 25 -3.37 -4.41 2.75
C VAL A 25 -4.63 -5.19 2.42
N SER A 26 -5.79 -4.54 2.56
CA SER A 26 -7.09 -5.20 2.39
C SER A 26 -7.26 -5.73 0.97
N PHE A 27 -6.82 -4.98 -0.05
CA PHE A 27 -6.88 -5.43 -1.43
C PHE A 27 -5.81 -6.45 -1.79
N ALA A 28 -4.62 -6.35 -1.20
CA ALA A 28 -3.59 -7.36 -1.38
C ALA A 28 -4.01 -8.73 -0.83
N ASP A 29 -4.73 -8.73 0.30
CA ASP A 29 -5.30 -9.93 0.91
C ASP A 29 -6.39 -10.55 0.02
N SER A 30 -7.30 -9.71 -0.52
CA SER A 30 -8.32 -10.14 -1.49
C SER A 30 -7.73 -10.70 -2.80
N LEU A 31 -6.52 -10.29 -3.18
CA LEU A 31 -5.82 -10.72 -4.39
C LEU A 31 -4.86 -11.90 -4.15
N ASP A 32 -4.82 -12.45 -2.93
CA ASP A 32 -3.89 -13.51 -2.48
C ASP A 32 -2.43 -13.18 -2.86
N LEU A 33 -2.03 -11.92 -2.63
CA LEU A 33 -0.67 -11.49 -2.93
C LEU A 33 0.32 -12.13 -1.95
N PRO A 34 1.50 -12.56 -2.45
CA PRO A 34 2.46 -13.23 -1.59
C PRO A 34 2.91 -12.30 -0.45
N ALA A 35 2.94 -12.82 0.78
CA ALA A 35 3.21 -12.04 1.99
C ALA A 35 4.53 -11.23 1.97
N TYR A 36 5.52 -11.67 1.18
CA TYR A 36 6.76 -10.91 0.99
C TYR A 36 6.54 -9.64 0.15
N ALA A 37 5.68 -9.69 -0.87
CA ALA A 37 5.36 -8.55 -1.70
C ALA A 37 4.63 -7.52 -0.85
N LEU A 38 3.60 -7.94 -0.11
CA LEU A 38 2.83 -7.08 0.80
C LEU A 38 3.73 -6.34 1.80
N LYS A 39 4.62 -7.06 2.50
CA LYS A 39 5.57 -6.44 3.44
C LYS A 39 6.45 -5.38 2.78
N ARG A 40 6.83 -5.58 1.52
CA ARG A 40 7.67 -4.64 0.77
C ARG A 40 6.88 -3.44 0.24
N LEU A 41 5.63 -3.65 -0.20
CA LEU A 41 4.73 -2.57 -0.63
C LEU A 41 4.42 -1.60 0.50
N LEU A 42 4.33 -2.10 1.73
CA LEU A 42 4.10 -1.30 2.95
C LEU A 42 5.39 -0.73 3.54
N ASN A 43 6.53 -0.90 2.87
CA ASN A 43 7.85 -0.51 3.37
C ASN A 43 8.16 -1.04 4.79
N HIS A 44 7.65 -2.23 5.13
CA HIS A 44 7.84 -2.84 6.44
C HIS A 44 9.24 -3.48 6.53
N LYS A 45 9.95 -3.23 7.64
CA LYS A 45 11.31 -3.76 7.86
C LYS A 45 11.29 -5.29 7.92
N MET A 46 12.16 -5.96 7.15
CA MET A 46 12.27 -7.44 7.10
C MET A 46 13.48 -7.96 7.90
N ASN A 47 13.69 -7.42 9.10
CA ASN A 47 14.95 -7.52 9.85
C ASN A 47 15.49 -8.95 10.11
N ASN A 48 14.65 -9.99 10.10
CA ASN A 48 15.04 -11.34 10.53
C ASN A 48 14.75 -12.47 9.51
N ALA A 49 14.40 -12.15 8.25
CA ALA A 49 14.07 -13.18 7.27
C ALA A 49 15.29 -13.56 6.42
N VAL A 50 15.91 -14.71 6.69
CA VAL A 50 16.98 -15.29 5.84
C VAL A 50 16.55 -15.48 4.37
N THR A 51 15.25 -15.62 4.10
CA THR A 51 14.66 -15.63 2.75
C THR A 51 14.64 -14.26 2.06
N ALA A 52 14.70 -13.16 2.81
CA ALA A 52 14.79 -11.81 2.25
C ALA A 52 16.14 -11.56 1.56
N GLY A 53 17.21 -12.29 1.90
CA GLY A 53 18.48 -12.23 1.17
C GLY A 53 18.43 -12.87 -0.23
N TYR A 54 17.55 -13.88 -0.42
CA TYR A 54 17.55 -14.72 -1.63
C TYR A 54 16.37 -14.44 -2.59
N ILE A 55 15.19 -14.04 -2.09
CA ILE A 55 14.01 -13.73 -2.93
C ILE A 55 14.08 -12.30 -3.53
N MET A 56 14.91 -11.45 -2.94
CA MET A 56 14.76 -10.00 -2.99
C MET A 56 15.79 -9.28 -3.86
N LYS A 57 16.30 -9.95 -4.91
CA LYS A 57 17.26 -9.31 -5.84
C LYS A 57 16.62 -8.36 -6.83
N ASP A 58 15.31 -8.45 -7.06
CA ASP A 58 14.70 -7.74 -8.18
C ASP A 58 13.44 -6.96 -7.77
N VAL A 59 13.46 -5.64 -8.00
CA VAL A 59 12.31 -4.75 -7.85
C VAL A 59 11.24 -5.09 -8.90
N GLU A 60 11.64 -5.68 -10.01
CA GLU A 60 10.77 -6.10 -11.11
C GLU A 60 9.65 -7.03 -10.66
N ARG A 61 9.92 -7.89 -9.68
CA ARG A 61 8.93 -8.83 -9.14
C ARG A 61 7.76 -8.15 -8.42
N LEU A 62 7.91 -6.89 -8.02
CA LEU A 62 6.84 -6.10 -7.41
C LEU A 62 5.94 -5.43 -8.46
N ARG A 63 6.38 -5.33 -9.71
CA ARG A 63 5.64 -4.63 -10.77
C ARG A 63 4.26 -5.24 -10.99
N LYS A 64 4.19 -6.57 -11.11
CA LYS A 64 2.92 -7.30 -11.30
C LYS A 64 1.99 -7.16 -10.07
N PRO A 65 2.43 -7.43 -8.82
CA PRO A 65 1.63 -7.15 -7.62
C PRO A 65 1.13 -5.71 -7.52
N MET A 66 1.99 -4.72 -7.79
CA MET A 66 1.62 -3.31 -7.76
C MET A 66 0.55 -2.97 -8.80
N GLN A 67 0.70 -3.50 -10.02
CA GLN A 67 -0.27 -3.28 -11.08
C GLN A 67 -1.63 -3.91 -10.74
N GLN A 68 -1.64 -5.09 -10.12
CA GLN A 68 -2.89 -5.74 -9.69
C GLN A 68 -3.64 -4.89 -8.66
N VAL A 69 -2.93 -4.37 -7.65
CA VAL A 69 -3.52 -3.46 -6.64
C VAL A 69 -4.00 -2.16 -7.28
N ALA A 70 -3.20 -1.55 -8.16
CA ALA A 70 -3.57 -0.31 -8.84
C ALA A 70 -4.82 -0.47 -9.72
N ASN A 71 -4.90 -1.55 -10.49
CA ASN A 71 -6.07 -1.84 -11.34
C ASN A 71 -7.32 -2.08 -10.49
N PHE A 72 -7.18 -2.82 -9.39
CA PHE A 72 -8.30 -3.10 -8.48
C PHE A 72 -8.85 -1.81 -7.87
N ILE A 73 -7.96 -0.95 -7.37
CA ILE A 73 -8.31 0.37 -6.83
C ILE A 73 -9.00 1.22 -7.90
N HIS A 74 -8.46 1.27 -9.13
CA HIS A 74 -9.03 2.05 -10.22
C HIS A 74 -10.45 1.57 -10.58
N GLN A 75 -10.67 0.25 -10.67
CA GLN A 75 -11.99 -0.31 -10.95
C GLN A 75 -13.02 0.05 -9.86
N HIS A 76 -12.64 -0.03 -8.59
CA HIS A 76 -13.54 0.29 -7.48
C HIS A 76 -13.83 1.79 -7.36
N MET A 77 -12.85 2.65 -7.70
CA MET A 77 -13.07 4.09 -7.74
C MET A 77 -13.94 4.54 -8.92
N MET A 78 -13.81 3.90 -10.09
CA MET A 78 -14.68 4.20 -11.24
C MET A 78 -16.13 3.79 -10.95
N PHE A 79 -16.36 2.64 -10.32
CA PHE A 79 -17.70 2.20 -9.93
C PHE A 79 -18.42 3.23 -9.04
N SER A 80 -17.70 3.88 -8.12
CA SER A 80 -18.28 4.90 -7.22
C SER A 80 -18.55 6.26 -7.86
N LEU A 81 -18.18 6.48 -9.13
CA LEU A 81 -18.41 7.74 -9.86
C LEU A 81 -19.53 7.66 -10.89
N ASP A 82 -19.99 6.45 -11.20
CA ASP A 82 -21.06 6.17 -12.16
C ASP A 82 -22.45 5.99 -11.50
N GLU A 83 -22.55 6.18 -10.17
CA GLU A 83 -23.79 6.30 -9.37
C GLU A 83 -24.03 7.75 -8.90
#